data_AF-A0A957EDE2-F1
#
_entry.id   AF-A0A957EDE2-F1
#
_cell.length_a   1.000
_cell.length_b   1.000
_cell.length_c   1.000
_cell.angle_alpha   90.00
_cell.angle_beta   90.00
_cell.angle_gamma   90.00
#
_symmetry.space_group_name_H-M   'P 1'
#
loop_
_entity.id
_entity.type
_entity.pdbx_description
1 polymer ?
#
loop_
_entity_poly.entity_id
_entity_poly.type
_entity_poly.pdbx_seq_one_letter_code
_entity_poly.pdbx_strand_id
1 'polypeptide(L)'
;AVLALPFWTWLSGRVGKRRAYMIGMSFWAVVQTLLLLVRPGQVGLVLLMAVLAGISVSTAHVLPDAIFPDVIEWDELRTGQRHEGIYYGIKNFIRKLTGAVAIFLALQVLGWFGYQSPPAGLTQFSQSPTTLTAIRVLTGPFGALMLLGAIVTAYYYPLTRERHARIRQLLARREARRNPPAG
;
A
#
# COMPACT_ATOMS: atom_id res chain seq x y z
N ALA A 1 -5.83 11.61 1.83
CA ALA A 1 -5.88 10.20 2.27
C ALA A 1 -7.17 9.88 3.03
N VAL A 2 -7.41 10.43 4.22
CA VAL A 2 -8.60 10.07 5.05
C VAL A 2 -9.93 10.29 4.31
N LEU A 3 -10.07 11.41 3.61
CA LEU A 3 -11.28 11.70 2.82
C LEU A 3 -11.53 10.73 1.65
N ALA A 4 -10.50 10.04 1.17
CA ALA A 4 -10.63 9.07 0.08
C ALA A 4 -11.03 7.67 0.56
N LEU A 5 -11.00 7.40 1.88
CA LEU A 5 -11.34 6.08 2.43
C LEU A 5 -12.75 5.61 2.03
N PRO A 6 -13.83 6.43 2.14
CA PRO A 6 -15.18 5.99 1.78
C PRO A 6 -15.32 5.63 0.30
N PHE A 7 -14.58 6.35 -0.56
CA PHE A 7 -14.55 6.07 -1.99
C PHE A 7 -13.94 4.68 -2.28
N TRP A 8 -12.80 4.36 -1.66
CA TRP A 8 -12.14 3.07 -1.87
C TRP A 8 -12.89 1.91 -1.26
N THR A 9 -13.53 2.08 -0.09
CA THR A 9 -14.37 1.04 0.51
C THR A 9 -15.56 0.73 -0.39
N TRP A 10 -16.28 1.75 -0.88
CA TRP A 10 -17.36 1.59 -1.85
C TRP A 10 -16.90 0.90 -3.13
N LEU A 11 -15.79 1.35 -3.72
CA LEU A 11 -15.26 0.78 -4.96
C LEU A 11 -14.89 -0.70 -4.77
N SER A 12 -14.24 -1.04 -3.65
CA SER A 12 -13.86 -2.41 -3.31
C SER A 12 -15.07 -3.34 -3.19
N GLY A 13 -16.22 -2.84 -2.71
CA GLY A 13 -17.47 -3.57 -2.64
C GLY A 13 -18.10 -3.85 -4.02
N ARG A 14 -17.89 -2.97 -5.00
CA ARG A 14 -18.36 -3.17 -6.38
C ARG A 14 -17.43 -4.09 -7.18
N VAL A 15 -16.15 -3.72 -7.32
CA VAL A 15 -15.22 -4.40 -8.25
C VAL A 15 -14.42 -5.53 -7.60
N GLY A 16 -14.51 -5.67 -6.27
CA GLY A 16 -13.72 -6.61 -5.47
C GLY A 16 -12.40 -6.00 -4.99
N LYS A 17 -11.96 -6.40 -3.79
CA LYS A 17 -10.77 -5.87 -3.10
C LYS A 17 -9.51 -5.92 -3.98
N ARG A 18 -9.26 -7.05 -4.66
CA ARG A 18 -8.10 -7.23 -5.55
C ARG A 18 -8.07 -6.24 -6.71
N ARG A 19 -9.19 -6.06 -7.43
CA ARG A 19 -9.26 -5.13 -8.57
C ARG A 19 -9.17 -3.69 -8.12
N ALA A 20 -9.85 -3.33 -7.03
CA ALA A 20 -9.75 -1.99 -6.44
C ALA A 20 -8.30 -1.66 -6.05
N TYR A 21 -7.56 -2.64 -5.52
CA TYR A 21 -6.15 -2.46 -5.17
C TYR A 21 -5.29 -2.20 -6.41
N MET A 22 -5.43 -3.02 -7.46
CA MET A 22 -4.71 -2.81 -8.71
C MET A 22 -5.01 -1.43 -9.32
N ILE A 23 -6.28 -1.01 -9.35
CA ILE A 23 -6.68 0.32 -9.86
C ILE A 23 -5.99 1.44 -9.08
N GLY A 24 -6.03 1.39 -7.74
CA GLY A 24 -5.39 2.43 -6.93
C GLY A 24 -3.86 2.43 -7.05
N MET A 25 -3.22 1.27 -7.14
CA MET A 25 -1.78 1.18 -7.38
C MET A 25 -1.39 1.68 -8.78
N SER A 26 -2.16 1.36 -9.81
CA SER A 26 -1.93 1.86 -11.17
C SER A 26 -2.07 3.37 -11.22
N PHE A 27 -3.11 3.91 -10.58
CA PHE A 27 -3.29 5.35 -10.48
C PHE A 27 -2.12 6.01 -9.73
N TRP A 28 -1.65 5.41 -8.63
CA TRP A 28 -0.47 5.90 -7.91
C TRP A 28 0.80 5.87 -8.75
N ALA A 29 1.04 4.78 -9.48
CA ALA A 29 2.20 4.64 -10.35
C ALA A 29 2.22 5.73 -11.43
N VAL A 30 1.08 6.01 -12.06
CA VAL A 30 0.94 7.12 -13.02
C VAL A 30 1.26 8.45 -12.37
N VAL A 31 0.72 8.75 -11.18
CA VAL A 31 1.02 10.00 -10.46
C VAL A 31 2.52 10.13 -10.16
N GLN A 32 3.18 9.06 -9.74
CA GLN A 32 4.63 9.07 -9.50
C GLN A 32 5.45 9.24 -10.77
N THR A 33 5.03 8.66 -11.89
CA THR A 33 5.67 8.89 -13.19
C THR A 33 5.48 10.35 -13.64
N LEU A 34 4.29 10.91 -13.48
CA LEU A 34 4.01 12.31 -13.83
C LEU A 34 4.78 13.32 -12.95
N LEU A 35 5.16 12.93 -11.73
CA LEU A 35 5.99 13.75 -10.85
C LEU A 35 7.34 14.13 -11.49
N LEU A 36 7.84 13.31 -12.42
CA LEU A 36 9.07 13.60 -13.18
C LEU A 36 8.96 14.86 -14.05
N LEU A 37 7.76 15.20 -14.50
CA LEU A 37 7.51 16.35 -15.36
C LEU A 37 7.52 17.68 -14.59
N VAL A 38 7.47 17.62 -13.26
CA VAL A 38 7.42 18.81 -12.40
C VAL A 38 8.76 19.56 -12.45
N ARG A 39 8.69 20.84 -12.78
CA ARG A 39 9.86 21.73 -12.81
C ARG A 39 10.00 22.51 -11.50
N PRO A 40 11.22 22.96 -11.14
CA PRO A 40 11.42 23.84 -10.00
C PRO A 40 10.50 25.06 -10.05
N GLY A 41 9.94 25.46 -8.90
CA GLY A 41 9.02 26.60 -8.80
C GLY A 41 7.53 26.29 -9.04
N GLN A 42 7.18 25.11 -9.56
CA GLN A 42 5.78 24.71 -9.81
C GLN A 42 5.07 24.17 -8.55
N VAL A 43 5.00 24.97 -7.49
CA VAL A 43 4.44 24.56 -6.19
C VAL A 43 3.00 24.06 -6.32
N GLY A 44 2.16 24.75 -7.12
CA GLY A 44 0.77 24.33 -7.34
C GLY A 44 0.64 22.94 -7.96
N LEU A 45 1.54 22.59 -8.89
CA LEU A 45 1.56 21.27 -9.51
C LEU A 45 2.02 20.19 -8.52
N VAL A 46 3.01 20.49 -7.68
CA VAL A 46 3.44 19.58 -6.59
C VAL A 46 2.30 19.31 -5.62
N LEU A 47 1.56 20.34 -5.21
CA LEU A 47 0.42 20.21 -4.31
C LEU A 47 -0.69 19.37 -4.94
N LEU A 48 -0.99 19.60 -6.22
CA LEU A 48 -1.95 18.78 -6.96
C LEU A 48 -1.50 17.31 -6.98
N MET A 49 -0.25 17.03 -7.34
CA MET A 49 0.31 15.67 -7.35
C MET A 49 0.27 15.03 -5.96
N ALA A 50 0.51 15.80 -4.90
CA ALA A 50 0.40 15.32 -3.52
C ALA A 50 -1.04 14.94 -3.14
N VAL A 51 -2.03 15.71 -3.57
CA VAL A 51 -3.45 15.37 -3.39
C VAL A 51 -3.80 14.08 -4.14
N LEU A 52 -3.42 13.99 -5.42
CA LEU A 52 -3.67 12.79 -6.24
C LEU A 52 -2.98 11.55 -5.66
N ALA A 53 -1.71 11.66 -5.27
CA ALA A 53 -0.98 10.59 -4.59
C ALA A 53 -1.67 10.21 -3.27
N GLY A 54 -2.15 11.21 -2.51
CA GLY A 54 -2.87 11.00 -1.26
C GLY A 54 -4.20 10.26 -1.42
N ILE A 55 -4.86 10.33 -2.59
CA ILE A 55 -6.02 9.50 -2.93
C ILE A 55 -5.57 8.06 -3.15
N SER A 56 -4.45 7.81 -3.81
CA SER A 56 -3.99 6.45 -4.07
C SER A 56 -3.38 5.77 -2.84
N VAL A 57 -2.65 6.50 -2.00
CA VAL A 57 -1.98 5.98 -0.78
C VAL A 57 -2.97 5.35 0.20
N SER A 58 -4.20 5.87 0.29
CA SER A 58 -5.23 5.25 1.14
C SER A 58 -5.56 3.83 0.69
N THR A 59 -5.52 3.55 -0.61
CA THR A 59 -5.71 2.21 -1.16
C THR A 59 -4.65 1.24 -0.66
N ALA A 60 -3.39 1.70 -0.55
CA ALA A 60 -2.27 0.89 -0.10
C ALA A 60 -2.36 0.46 1.36
N HIS A 61 -3.15 1.17 2.17
CA HIS A 61 -3.34 0.85 3.58
C HIS A 61 -4.64 0.05 3.77
N VAL A 62 -5.76 0.57 3.27
CA VAL A 62 -7.09 0.00 3.52
C VAL A 62 -7.26 -1.39 2.92
N LEU A 63 -6.85 -1.58 1.67
CA LEU A 63 -7.17 -2.83 0.98
C LEU A 63 -6.34 -4.02 1.47
N PRO A 64 -5.02 -3.90 1.70
CA PRO A 64 -4.28 -4.98 2.35
C PRO A 64 -4.84 -5.30 3.74
N ASP A 65 -5.21 -4.30 4.52
CA ASP A 65 -5.85 -4.52 5.83
C ASP A 65 -7.21 -5.20 5.71
N ALA A 66 -7.97 -4.92 4.65
CA ALA A 66 -9.23 -5.60 4.36
C ALA A 66 -9.06 -7.01 3.80
N ILE A 67 -7.97 -7.32 3.10
CA ILE A 67 -7.67 -8.63 2.50
C ILE A 67 -7.02 -9.57 3.52
N PHE A 68 -6.29 -9.03 4.50
CA PHE A 68 -5.52 -9.83 5.45
C PHE A 68 -6.37 -10.82 6.28
N PRO A 69 -7.55 -10.42 6.83
CA PRO A 69 -8.43 -11.36 7.51
C PRO A 69 -8.89 -12.52 6.62
N ASP A 70 -9.13 -12.27 5.33
CA ASP A 70 -9.55 -13.29 4.36
C ASP A 70 -8.51 -14.44 4.25
N VAL A 71 -7.22 -14.14 4.46
CA VAL A 71 -6.14 -15.14 4.49
C VAL A 71 -6.18 -15.96 5.77
N ILE A 72 -6.44 -15.31 6.90
CA ILE A 72 -6.55 -15.98 8.20
C ILE A 72 -7.76 -16.93 8.21
N GLU A 73 -8.90 -16.50 7.66
CA GLU A 73 -10.09 -17.34 7.50
C GLU A 73 -9.81 -18.56 6.60
N TRP A 74 -9.05 -18.36 5.52
CA TRP A 74 -8.65 -19.46 4.64
C TRP A 74 -7.74 -20.47 5.35
N ASP A 75 -6.78 -19.98 6.14
CA ASP A 75 -5.90 -20.82 6.96
C ASP A 75 -6.70 -21.59 8.02
N GLU A 76 -7.63 -20.93 8.71
CA GLU A 76 -8.52 -21.54 9.70
C GLU A 76 -9.39 -22.63 9.08
N LEU A 77 -9.90 -22.41 7.87
CA LEU A 77 -10.67 -23.43 7.17
C LEU A 77 -9.83 -24.68 6.88
N ARG A 78 -8.54 -24.51 6.56
CA ARG A 78 -7.63 -25.61 6.19
C ARG A 78 -7.06 -26.33 7.40
N THR A 79 -6.70 -25.61 8.46
CA THR A 79 -6.03 -26.15 9.65
C THR A 79 -7.00 -26.47 10.79
N GLY A 80 -8.17 -25.81 10.82
CA GLY A 80 -9.11 -25.86 11.94
C GLY A 80 -8.66 -25.06 13.16
N GLN A 81 -7.55 -24.33 13.09
CA GLN A 81 -7.02 -23.51 14.17
C GLN A 81 -6.93 -22.05 13.72
N ARG A 82 -7.18 -21.13 14.65
CA ARG A 82 -7.18 -19.69 14.36
C ARG A 82 -5.84 -19.07 14.77
N HIS A 83 -4.92 -18.92 13.82
CA HIS A 83 -3.56 -18.43 14.05
C HIS A 83 -3.42 -16.89 13.99
N GLU A 84 -4.45 -16.16 14.40
CA GLU A 84 -4.55 -14.71 14.19
C GLU A 84 -3.36 -13.94 14.79
N GLY A 85 -2.95 -14.27 16.02
CA GLY A 85 -1.82 -13.63 16.68
C GLY A 85 -0.48 -13.80 15.95
N ILE A 86 -0.21 -14.98 15.39
CA ILE A 86 1.02 -15.26 14.64
C ILE A 86 1.02 -14.46 13.33
N TYR A 87 -0.08 -14.48 12.59
CA TYR A 87 -0.21 -13.74 11.33
C TYR A 87 -0.02 -12.22 11.55
N TYR A 88 -0.70 -11.64 12.55
CA TYR A 88 -0.53 -10.21 12.86
C TYR A 88 0.86 -9.88 13.41
N GLY A 89 1.47 -10.78 14.19
CA GLY A 89 2.84 -10.64 14.67
C GLY A 89 3.84 -10.54 13.51
N ILE A 90 3.80 -11.52 12.60
CA ILE A 90 4.66 -11.56 11.40
C ILE A 90 4.40 -10.34 10.51
N LYS A 91 3.12 -10.00 10.24
CA LYS A 91 2.76 -8.81 9.44
C LYS A 91 3.39 -7.53 10.01
N ASN A 92 3.27 -7.32 11.32
CA ASN A 92 3.81 -6.13 11.96
C ASN A 92 5.34 -6.11 11.97
N PHE A 93 5.97 -7.27 12.21
CA PHE A 93 7.42 -7.41 12.15
C PHE A 93 7.96 -7.08 10.76
N ILE A 94 7.40 -7.71 9.70
CA ILE A 94 7.76 -7.45 8.31
C ILE A 94 7.56 -5.96 7.98
N ARG A 95 6.41 -5.38 8.33
CA ARG A 95 6.14 -3.96 8.08
C ARG A 95 7.21 -3.04 8.69
N LYS A 96 7.59 -3.29 9.94
CA LYS A 96 8.64 -2.51 10.63
C LYS A 96 10.01 -2.71 9.99
N LEU A 97 10.37 -3.96 9.69
CA LEU A 97 11.64 -4.31 9.07
C LEU A 97 11.78 -3.67 7.68
N THR A 98 10.79 -3.85 6.81
CA THR A 98 10.79 -3.25 5.47
C THR A 98 10.81 -1.73 5.54
N GLY A 99 10.05 -1.12 6.47
CA GLY A 99 10.08 0.32 6.70
C GLY A 99 11.46 0.84 7.10
N ALA A 100 12.11 0.17 8.06
CA ALA A 100 13.46 0.52 8.51
C ALA A 100 14.49 0.39 7.39
N VAL A 101 14.46 -0.72 6.64
CA VAL A 101 15.36 -0.96 5.51
C VAL A 101 15.13 0.07 4.40
N ALA A 102 13.88 0.38 4.06
CA ALA A 102 13.56 1.36 3.01
C ALA A 102 14.06 2.76 3.38
N ILE A 103 13.83 3.21 4.62
CA ILE A 103 14.32 4.50 5.11
C ILE A 103 15.85 4.52 5.12
N PHE A 104 16.49 3.47 5.65
CA PHE A 104 17.94 3.36 5.69
C PHE A 104 18.56 3.48 4.30
N LEU A 105 18.10 2.67 3.34
CA LEU A 105 18.60 2.68 1.96
C LEU A 105 18.35 4.03 1.29
N ALA A 106 17.16 4.62 1.46
CA ALA A 106 16.86 5.95 0.90
C ALA A 106 17.83 7.01 1.45
N LEU A 107 18.13 7.00 2.75
CA LEU A 107 19.07 7.93 3.36
C LEU A 107 20.52 7.70 2.90
N GLN A 108 20.95 6.44 2.74
CA GLN A 108 22.30 6.14 2.21
C GLN A 108 22.45 6.66 0.78
N VAL A 109 21.45 6.43 -0.08
CA VAL A 109 21.44 6.97 -1.45
C VAL A 109 21.51 8.50 -1.40
N LEU A 110 20.67 9.16 -0.60
CA LEU A 110 20.72 10.62 -0.49
C LEU A 110 22.09 11.13 -0.01
N GLY A 111 22.71 10.45 0.96
CA GLY A 111 24.05 10.77 1.43
C GLY A 111 25.12 10.65 0.34
N TRP A 112 25.10 9.56 -0.44
CA TRP A 112 26.03 9.36 -1.57
C TRP A 112 25.86 10.41 -2.68
N PHE A 113 24.64 10.90 -2.89
CA PHE A 113 24.34 11.97 -3.84
C PHE A 113 24.48 13.37 -3.23
N GLY A 114 25.13 13.51 -2.07
CA GLY A 114 25.53 14.80 -1.50
C GLY A 114 24.39 15.61 -0.89
N TYR A 115 23.35 14.95 -0.37
CA TYR A 115 22.27 15.64 0.34
C TYR A 115 22.79 16.47 1.51
N GLN A 116 22.42 17.75 1.56
CA GLN A 116 22.78 18.67 2.64
C GLN A 116 21.55 19.02 3.48
N SER A 117 21.65 18.96 4.80
CA SER A 117 20.56 19.42 5.65
C SER A 117 20.43 20.95 5.56
N PRO A 118 19.21 21.50 5.42
CA PRO A 118 19.01 22.95 5.40
C PRO A 118 19.55 23.59 6.69
N PRO A 119 20.36 24.66 6.62
CA PRO A 119 20.79 25.41 7.80
C PRO A 119 19.59 25.97 8.57
N ALA A 120 19.70 26.03 9.90
CA ALA A 120 18.65 26.58 10.75
C ALA A 120 18.34 28.05 10.39
N GLY A 121 17.05 28.38 10.27
CA GLY A 121 16.59 29.74 9.99
C GLY A 121 16.40 30.09 8.51
N LEU A 122 16.75 29.21 7.57
CA LEU A 122 16.48 29.40 6.14
C LEU A 122 15.12 28.81 5.73
N THR A 123 14.31 29.59 5.02
CA THR A 123 13.04 29.14 4.42
C THR A 123 13.22 28.57 3.02
N GLN A 124 14.34 28.89 2.35
CA GLN A 124 14.72 28.35 1.05
C GLN A 124 16.17 27.90 1.08
N PHE A 125 16.40 26.62 0.76
CA PHE A 125 17.72 26.02 0.64
C PHE A 125 17.76 25.19 -0.65
N SER A 126 18.67 25.52 -1.55
CA SER A 126 18.81 24.80 -2.81
C SER A 126 19.81 23.66 -2.67
N GLN A 127 19.38 22.46 -3.02
CA GLN A 127 20.26 21.30 -3.16
C GLN A 127 21.02 21.35 -4.49
N SER A 128 22.08 20.55 -4.59
CA SER A 128 22.77 20.35 -5.86
C SER A 128 21.85 19.67 -6.91
N PRO A 129 22.07 19.89 -8.22
CA PRO A 129 21.27 19.27 -9.27
C PRO A 129 21.27 17.73 -9.23
N THR A 130 22.40 17.12 -8.84
CA THR A 130 22.55 15.67 -8.70
C THR A 130 21.71 15.13 -7.54
N THR A 131 21.72 15.81 -6.39
CA THR A 131 20.86 15.47 -5.24
C THR A 131 19.38 15.59 -5.57
N LEU A 132 18.97 16.67 -6.25
CA LEU A 132 17.59 16.86 -6.69
C LEU A 132 17.14 15.75 -7.64
N THR A 133 18.04 15.31 -8.54
CA THR A 133 17.76 14.19 -9.44
C THR A 133 17.60 12.88 -8.67
N ALA A 134 18.46 12.61 -7.68
CA ALA A 134 18.34 11.44 -6.82
C ALA A 134 16.99 11.40 -6.07
N ILE A 135 16.56 12.54 -5.50
CA ILE A 135 15.24 12.67 -4.85
C ILE A 135 14.12 12.37 -5.84
N ARG A 136 14.18 12.91 -7.07
CA ARG A 136 13.19 12.69 -8.12
C ARG A 136 13.12 11.22 -8.54
N VAL A 137 14.27 10.56 -8.70
CA VAL A 137 14.33 9.15 -9.07
C VAL A 137 13.75 8.25 -7.98
N LEU A 138 14.12 8.49 -6.72
CA LEU A 138 13.62 7.74 -5.56
C LEU A 138 12.10 7.89 -5.40
N THR A 139 11.57 9.10 -5.56
CA THR A 139 10.15 9.41 -5.33
C THR A 139 9.25 9.16 -6.55
N GLY A 140 9.81 9.18 -7.76
CA GLY A 140 9.10 8.93 -9.02
C GLY A 140 9.33 7.52 -9.55
N PRO A 141 10.27 7.30 -10.50
CA PRO A 141 10.42 6.04 -11.23
C PRO A 141 10.70 4.83 -10.34
N PHE A 142 11.55 4.97 -9.32
CA PHE A 142 11.84 3.87 -8.40
C PHE A 142 10.60 3.49 -7.58
N GLY A 143 9.87 4.49 -7.06
CA GLY A 143 8.58 4.26 -6.42
C GLY A 143 7.59 3.59 -7.36
N ALA A 144 7.49 4.06 -8.60
CA ALA A 144 6.54 3.53 -9.58
C ALA A 144 6.85 2.07 -9.90
N LEU A 145 8.14 1.71 -10.00
CA LEU A 145 8.59 0.33 -10.18
C LEU A 145 8.16 -0.57 -9.01
N MET A 146 8.30 -0.10 -7.76
CA MET A 146 7.82 -0.84 -6.59
C MET A 146 6.30 -1.04 -6.61
N LEU A 147 5.54 -0.05 -7.07
CA LEU A 147 4.09 -0.14 -7.23
C LEU A 147 3.69 -1.13 -8.33
N LEU A 148 4.44 -1.18 -9.43
CA LEU A 148 4.26 -2.22 -10.46
C LEU A 148 4.48 -3.62 -9.88
N GLY A 149 5.51 -3.81 -9.05
CA GLY A 149 5.72 -5.07 -8.33
C GLY A 149 4.54 -5.45 -7.43
N ALA A 150 3.94 -4.48 -6.73
CA ALA A 150 2.73 -4.68 -5.94
C ALA A 150 1.52 -5.08 -6.80
N ILE A 151 1.36 -4.47 -7.98
CA ILE A 151 0.30 -4.83 -8.94
C ILE A 151 0.49 -6.26 -9.44
N VAL A 152 1.71 -6.65 -9.80
CA VAL A 152 2.03 -8.02 -10.24
C VAL A 152 1.71 -9.03 -9.14
N THR A 153 2.13 -8.75 -7.89
CA THR A 153 1.80 -9.60 -6.74
C THR A 153 0.28 -9.72 -6.53
N ALA A 154 -0.44 -8.60 -6.62
CA ALA A 154 -1.90 -8.60 -6.53
C ALA A 154 -2.57 -9.34 -7.70
N TYR A 155 -1.95 -9.37 -8.88
CA TYR A 155 -2.44 -10.12 -10.04
C TYR A 155 -2.31 -11.64 -9.85
N TYR A 156 -1.25 -12.12 -9.21
CA TYR A 156 -1.13 -13.54 -8.88
C TYR A 156 -1.92 -13.95 -7.63
N TYR A 157 -2.50 -13.00 -6.90
CA TYR A 157 -3.24 -13.28 -5.68
C TYR A 157 -4.50 -14.14 -5.94
N PRO A 158 -4.59 -15.36 -5.37
CA PRO A 158 -5.58 -16.37 -5.78
C PRO A 158 -6.93 -16.26 -5.05
N LEU A 159 -7.09 -15.37 -4.07
CA LEU A 159 -8.34 -15.17 -3.34
C LEU A 159 -9.23 -14.16 -4.08
N THR A 160 -10.07 -14.67 -4.96
CA THR A 160 -11.12 -13.89 -5.63
C THR A 160 -12.32 -13.69 -4.70
N ARG A 161 -13.19 -12.72 -5.04
CA ARG A 161 -14.43 -12.44 -4.30
C ARG A 161 -15.30 -13.69 -4.12
N GLU A 162 -15.37 -14.54 -5.14
CA GLU A 162 -16.13 -15.80 -5.14
C GLU A 162 -15.54 -16.83 -4.16
N ARG A 163 -14.20 -17.02 -4.20
CA ARG A 163 -13.52 -17.91 -3.26
C ARG A 163 -13.71 -17.45 -1.81
N HIS A 164 -13.63 -16.15 -1.58
CA HIS A 164 -13.89 -15.58 -0.26
C HIS A 164 -15.33 -15.81 0.23
N ALA A 165 -16.33 -15.64 -0.65
CA ALA A 165 -17.72 -15.94 -0.31
C ALA A 165 -17.90 -17.43 0.05
N ARG A 166 -17.25 -18.33 -0.70
CA ARG A 166 -17.29 -19.77 -0.44
C ARG A 166 -16.64 -20.15 0.89
N ILE A 167 -15.49 -19.56 1.22
CA ILE A 167 -14.80 -19.81 2.51
C ILE A 167 -15.70 -19.43 3.68
N ARG A 168 -16.30 -18.24 3.65
CA ARG A 168 -17.21 -17.78 4.71
C ARG A 168 -18.44 -18.68 4.87
N GLN A 169 -19.02 -19.16 3.77
CA GLN A 169 -20.13 -20.11 3.84
C GLN A 169 -19.71 -21.45 4.47
N LEU A 170 -18.51 -21.95 4.17
CA LEU A 170 -18.00 -23.20 4.73
C LEU A 170 -17.72 -23.08 6.23
N LEU A 171 -17.14 -21.95 6.66
CA LEU A 171 -16.92 -21.66 8.08
C LEU A 171 -18.24 -21.54 8.85
N ALA A 172 -19.22 -20.79 8.33
CA ALA A 172 -20.54 -20.67 8.94
C ALA A 172 -21.25 -22.02 9.09
N ARG A 173 -21.16 -22.90 8.09
CA ARG A 173 -21.70 -24.28 8.17
C ARG A 173 -20.99 -25.12 9.24
N ARG A 174 -19.68 -24.95 9.40
CA ARG A 174 -18.89 -25.67 10.43
C ARG A 174 -19.27 -25.19 11.82
N GLU A 175 -19.45 -23.88 11.99
CA GLU A 175 -19.87 -23.27 13.26
C GLU A 175 -21.28 -23.72 13.65
N ALA A 176 -22.23 -23.73 12.71
CA ALA A 176 -23.58 -24.23 12.94
C ALA A 176 -23.62 -25.73 13.31
N ARG A 177 -22.69 -26.54 12.80
CA ARG A 177 -22.54 -27.96 13.22
C ARG A 177 -21.95 -28.09 14.62
N ARG A 178 -21.08 -27.17 15.03
CA ARG A 178 -20.45 -27.18 16.36
C ARG A 178 -21.43 -26.69 17.45
N ASN A 179 -22.22 -25.67 17.12
CA ASN A 179 -23.20 -25.05 18.01
C ASN A 179 -24.60 -25.11 17.37
N PRO A 180 -25.27 -26.29 17.37
CA PRO A 180 -26.64 -26.37 16.87
C PRO A 180 -27.56 -25.47 17.72
N PRO A 181 -28.55 -24.78 17.11
CA PRO A 181 -29.52 -24.01 17.86
C PRO A 181 -30.23 -24.95 18.85
N ALA A 182 -30.33 -24.52 20.12
CA ALA A 182 -31.14 -25.22 21.11
C ALA A 182 -32.58 -25.30 20.58
N GLY A 183 -33.09 -26.52 20.41
CA GLY A 183 -34.40 -26.80 19.84
C GLY A 183 -35.56 -26.26 20.65
#